data_AF-A0A836TQD7-F1
#
_entry.id   AF-A0A836TQD7-F1
#
_cell.length_a   1.000
_cell.length_b   1.000
_cell.length_c   1.000
_cell.angle_alpha   90.00
_cell.angle_beta   90.00
_cell.angle_gamma   90.00
#
_symmetry.space_group_name_H-M   'P 1'
#
loop_
_entity.id
_entity.type
_entity.pdbx_description
1 polymer ?
#
loop_
_entity_poly.entity_id
_entity_poly.type
_entity_poly.pdbx_seq_one_letter_code
_entity_poly.pdbx_strand_id
1 'polypeptide(L)'
;MIRENLLSFSTKKNHTGFGVKGPVYRETVLVAYMAMKLGRTVRWQEDRQEHLTVVGQERDQIHHVDVGFDNNGRITALRTRSLADNGDGANGIYHGFLMPMTGAFMFPNTYDVPRADIQIKVAVTNKPGLTPARSFGAYPTRF
;
A
#
# COMPACT_ATOMS: atom_id res chain seq x y z
N MET A 1 -4.60 30.91 0.72
CA MET A 1 -4.05 30.02 -0.33
C MET A 1 -2.53 30.11 -0.26
N ILE A 2 -1.84 29.01 0.08
CA ILE A 2 -0.37 28.97 0.16
C ILE A 2 0.16 28.90 -1.28
N ARG A 3 1.10 29.76 -1.66
CA ARG A 3 1.80 29.65 -2.94
C ARG A 3 2.88 28.57 -2.81
N GLU A 4 2.98 27.63 -3.76
CA GLU A 4 3.95 26.52 -3.73
C GLU A 4 5.41 27.00 -3.54
N ASN A 5 5.70 28.21 -4.02
CA ASN A 5 7.00 28.88 -3.99
C ASN A 5 7.48 29.28 -2.58
N LEU A 6 6.63 29.15 -1.55
CA LEU A 6 6.94 29.50 -0.16
C LEU A 6 7.15 28.26 0.74
N LEU A 7 7.00 27.04 0.21
CA LEU A 7 7.21 25.80 0.93
C LEU A 7 8.53 25.16 0.48
N SER A 8 9.41 24.86 1.43
CA SER A 8 10.61 24.06 1.18
C SER A 8 10.57 22.77 1.99
N PHE A 9 10.91 21.66 1.36
CA PHE A 9 11.02 20.35 1.99
C PHE A 9 12.48 19.92 2.00
N SER A 10 12.98 19.54 3.16
CA SER A 10 14.33 18.99 3.32
C SER A 10 14.23 17.66 4.06
N THR A 11 14.78 16.62 3.45
CA THR A 11 14.92 15.32 4.11
C THR A 11 16.29 15.24 4.76
N LYS A 12 16.34 14.98 6.08
CA LYS A 12 17.59 14.60 6.75
C LYS A 12 17.95 13.15 6.40
N LYS A 13 19.15 12.71 6.81
CA LYS A 13 19.53 11.29 6.71
C LYS A 13 18.49 10.45 7.43
N ASN A 14 17.70 9.71 6.64
CA ASN A 14 16.64 8.87 7.15
C ASN A 14 17.19 7.46 7.38
N HIS A 15 16.87 6.88 8.52
CA HIS A 15 16.94 5.43 8.68
C HIS A 15 15.82 4.77 7.86
N THR A 16 15.97 3.47 7.60
CA THR A 16 15.05 2.56 6.89
C THR A 16 13.59 3.04 6.74
N GLY A 17 13.06 2.91 5.51
CA GLY A 17 11.69 3.33 5.17
C GLY A 17 10.76 2.20 4.70
N PHE A 18 11.28 1.18 4.02
CA PHE A 18 10.52 -0.02 3.57
C PHE A 18 9.19 0.22 2.83
N GLY A 19 8.97 1.41 2.28
CA GLY A 19 7.74 1.83 1.59
C GLY A 19 6.84 2.71 2.45
N VAL A 20 6.74 2.45 3.75
CA VAL A 20 5.77 3.13 4.63
C VAL A 20 6.01 4.63 4.81
N LYS A 21 7.22 5.14 4.51
CA LYS A 21 7.52 6.59 4.51
C LYS A 21 7.29 7.27 3.15
N GLY A 22 6.77 6.56 2.16
CA GLY A 22 6.43 7.08 0.82
C GLY A 22 5.18 7.96 0.81
N PRO A 23 4.07 7.57 1.49
CA PRO A 23 2.89 8.42 1.62
C PRO A 23 3.14 9.70 2.43
N VAL A 24 2.35 10.73 2.15
CA VAL A 24 2.18 11.91 2.99
C VAL A 24 1.10 11.60 4.02
N TYR A 25 1.49 11.57 5.29
CA TYR A 25 0.58 11.39 6.41
C TYR A 25 -0.04 12.72 6.85
N ARG A 26 -1.20 12.64 7.50
CA ARG A 26 -1.94 13.79 8.04
C ARG A 26 -1.07 14.66 8.98
N GLU A 27 -0.18 14.03 9.74
CA GLU A 27 0.71 14.69 10.69
C GLU A 27 1.68 15.63 9.98
N THR A 28 2.17 15.28 8.78
CA THR A 28 3.01 16.16 7.96
C THR A 28 2.29 17.45 7.58
N VAL A 29 1.01 17.34 7.22
CA VAL A 29 0.17 18.50 6.87
C VAL A 29 -0.15 19.33 8.11
N LEU A 30 -0.45 18.68 9.23
CA LEU A 30 -0.75 19.34 10.50
C LEU A 30 0.45 20.10 11.06
N VAL A 31 1.66 19.55 10.99
CA VAL A 31 2.88 20.22 11.46
C VAL A 31 3.12 21.50 10.66
N ALA A 32 2.99 21.44 9.33
CA ALA A 32 3.13 22.62 8.47
C ALA A 32 2.08 23.69 8.81
N TYR A 33 0.81 23.28 8.94
CA TYR A 33 -0.28 24.17 9.32
C TYR A 33 -0.06 24.82 10.69
N MET A 34 0.37 24.04 11.69
CA MET A 34 0.62 24.54 13.04
C MET A 34 1.80 25.50 13.09
N ALA A 35 2.86 25.25 12.32
CA ALA A 35 3.99 26.17 12.22
C ALA A 35 3.57 27.54 11.66
N MET A 36 2.72 27.54 10.61
CA MET A 36 2.17 28.77 10.05
C MET A 36 1.26 29.49 11.04
N LYS A 37 0.36 28.76 11.70
CA LYS A 37 -0.62 29.32 12.64
C LYS A 37 0.04 29.94 13.86
N LEU A 38 1.10 29.31 14.38
CA LEU A 38 1.80 29.75 15.57
C LEU A 38 2.94 30.74 15.28
N GLY A 39 3.30 30.94 14.00
CA GLY A 39 4.43 31.81 13.61
C GLY A 39 5.78 31.34 14.16
N ARG A 40 5.95 30.04 14.44
CA ARG A 40 7.16 29.47 15.03
C ARG A 40 7.40 28.04 14.55
N THR A 41 8.64 27.57 14.72
CA THR A 41 9.01 26.18 14.42
C THR A 41 8.22 25.20 15.27
N VAL A 42 7.62 24.20 14.61
CA VAL A 42 6.96 23.05 15.23
C VAL A 42 7.73 21.78 14.85
N ARG A 43 8.01 20.93 15.83
CA ARG A 43 8.62 19.61 15.63
C ARG A 43 7.64 18.55 16.09
N TRP A 44 7.47 17.53 15.26
CA TRP A 44 6.76 16.32 15.61
C TRP A 44 7.69 15.11 15.43
N GLN A 45 7.54 14.15 16.32
CA GLN A 45 8.22 12.86 16.28
C GLN A 45 7.27 11.84 16.87
N GLU A 46 6.87 10.86 16.07
CA GLU A 46 6.06 9.73 16.53
C GLU A 46 6.85 8.84 17.50
N ASP A 47 6.14 8.21 18.41
CA ASP A 47 6.61 7.05 19.17
C ASP A 47 6.31 5.73 18.44
N ARG A 48 6.69 4.61 19.06
CA ARG A 48 6.49 3.28 18.47
C ARG A 48 5.02 2.86 18.44
N GLN A 49 4.23 3.26 19.43
CA GLN A 49 2.82 2.89 19.52
C GLN A 49 2.01 3.64 18.47
N GLU A 50 2.26 4.94 18.30
CA GLU A 50 1.71 5.75 17.21
C GLU A 50 2.07 5.13 15.86
N HIS A 51 3.34 4.77 15.66
CA HIS A 51 3.77 4.15 14.41
C HIS A 51 3.02 2.84 14.13
N LEU A 52 2.91 1.93 15.09
CA LEU A 52 2.27 0.62 14.88
C LEU A 52 0.74 0.70 14.72
N THR A 53 0.11 1.77 15.20
CA THR A 53 -1.35 1.92 15.20
C THR A 53 -1.87 2.80 14.08
N VAL A 54 -1.05 3.69 13.52
CA VAL A 54 -1.50 4.68 12.52
C VAL A 54 -0.85 4.45 11.16
N VAL A 55 0.38 3.96 11.10
CA VAL A 55 1.04 3.72 9.82
C VAL A 55 0.38 2.55 9.10
N GLY A 56 0.12 2.77 7.82
CA GLY A 56 -0.57 1.79 6.99
C GLY A 56 0.19 0.47 6.84
N GLN A 57 -0.57 -0.57 6.54
CA GLN A 57 -0.06 -1.90 6.23
C GLN A 57 -0.45 -2.29 4.80
N GLU A 58 0.01 -3.44 4.31
CA GLU A 58 -0.16 -3.78 2.88
C GLU A 58 -0.61 -5.21 2.57
N ARG A 59 -0.51 -6.13 3.53
CA ARG A 59 -0.48 -7.57 3.23
C ARG A 59 -1.78 -8.33 3.49
N ASP A 60 -2.81 -7.66 3.98
CA ASP A 60 -4.07 -8.31 4.36
C ASP A 60 -4.91 -8.60 3.10
N GLN A 61 -4.63 -9.74 2.47
CA GLN A 61 -5.29 -10.23 1.27
C GLN A 61 -5.62 -11.71 1.42
N ILE A 62 -6.82 -12.08 0.98
CA ILE A 62 -7.31 -13.45 0.95
C ILE A 62 -7.47 -13.84 -0.52
N HIS A 63 -6.83 -14.93 -0.94
CA HIS A 63 -6.86 -15.42 -2.31
C HIS A 63 -7.46 -16.83 -2.36
N HIS A 64 -8.52 -17.00 -3.13
CA HIS A 64 -9.03 -18.33 -3.52
C HIS A 64 -8.51 -18.63 -4.92
N VAL A 65 -7.72 -19.70 -5.04
CA VAL A 65 -6.96 -20.01 -6.26
C VAL A 65 -7.33 -21.39 -6.78
N ASP A 66 -7.74 -21.44 -8.04
CA ASP A 66 -7.91 -22.68 -8.79
C ASP A 66 -6.84 -22.75 -9.88
N VAL A 67 -6.16 -23.90 -9.99
CA VAL A 67 -5.14 -24.13 -11.03
C VAL A 67 -5.48 -25.41 -11.77
N GLY A 68 -5.55 -25.30 -13.10
CA GLY A 68 -5.72 -26.46 -13.99
C GLY A 68 -4.36 -26.98 -14.43
N PHE A 69 -4.22 -28.30 -14.46
CA PHE A 69 -3.03 -29.00 -14.94
C PHE A 69 -3.40 -30.08 -15.96
N ASP A 70 -2.49 -30.37 -16.89
CA ASP A 70 -2.55 -31.56 -17.72
C ASP A 70 -1.84 -32.76 -17.04
N ASN A 71 -1.93 -33.94 -17.67
CA ASN A 71 -1.30 -35.17 -17.16
C ASN A 71 0.24 -35.11 -17.14
N ASN A 72 0.85 -34.13 -17.81
CA ASN A 72 2.30 -33.91 -17.83
C ASN A 72 2.73 -32.84 -16.80
N GLY A 73 1.78 -32.30 -16.01
CA GLY A 73 2.04 -31.29 -15.00
C GLY A 73 2.16 -29.86 -15.54
N ARG A 74 1.79 -29.59 -16.80
CA ARG A 74 1.75 -28.22 -17.33
C ARG A 74 0.52 -27.48 -16.84
N ILE A 75 0.69 -26.22 -16.45
CA ILE A 75 -0.43 -25.34 -16.09
C ILE A 75 -1.23 -25.01 -17.36
N THR A 76 -2.54 -25.27 -17.33
CA THR A 76 -3.45 -25.02 -18.47
C THR A 76 -4.37 -23.83 -18.25
N ALA A 77 -4.64 -23.48 -16.99
CA ALA A 77 -5.46 -22.34 -16.61
C ALA A 77 -5.22 -21.94 -15.15
N LEU A 78 -5.44 -20.67 -14.85
CA LEU A 78 -5.43 -20.10 -13.51
C LEU A 78 -6.70 -19.30 -13.29
N ARG A 79 -7.36 -19.48 -12.15
CA ARG A 79 -8.44 -18.60 -11.71
C ARG A 79 -8.19 -18.15 -10.29
N THR A 80 -8.37 -16.86 -10.02
CA THR A 80 -8.32 -16.32 -8.67
C THR A 80 -9.48 -15.39 -8.36
N ARG A 81 -9.99 -15.51 -7.14
CA ARG A 81 -10.98 -14.60 -6.54
C ARG A 81 -10.39 -14.10 -5.24
N SER A 82 -10.06 -12.81 -5.21
CA SER A 82 -9.29 -12.20 -4.13
C SER A 82 -10.06 -11.10 -3.42
N LEU A 83 -9.83 -10.95 -2.12
CA LEU A 83 -10.33 -9.86 -1.29
C LEU A 83 -9.14 -9.20 -0.58
N ALA A 84 -9.00 -7.89 -0.69
CA ALA A 84 -7.98 -7.11 -0.02
C ALA A 84 -8.61 -6.09 0.94
N ASP A 85 -7.98 -5.90 2.10
CA ASP A 85 -8.36 -4.87 3.08
C ASP A 85 -7.58 -3.58 2.79
N ASN A 86 -8.30 -2.48 2.55
CA ASN A 86 -7.72 -1.16 2.26
C ASN A 86 -7.59 -0.25 3.50
N GLY A 87 -7.97 -0.75 4.68
CA GLY A 87 -8.18 0.10 5.85
C GLY A 87 -9.22 1.19 5.56
N ASP A 88 -9.02 2.35 6.18
CA ASP A 88 -9.90 3.52 6.05
C ASP A 88 -10.02 4.11 4.64
N GLY A 89 -9.15 3.70 3.71
CA GLY A 89 -9.08 4.22 2.35
C GLY A 89 -8.71 5.71 2.23
N ALA A 90 -8.25 6.34 3.31
CA ALA A 90 -7.93 7.76 3.35
C ALA A 90 -6.53 8.08 2.80
N ASN A 91 -5.67 7.07 2.63
CA ASN A 91 -4.33 7.22 2.06
C ASN A 91 -4.38 7.39 0.54
N GLY A 92 -4.66 8.63 0.10
CA GLY A 92 -4.97 8.98 -1.29
C GLY A 92 -3.83 8.76 -2.30
N ILE A 93 -2.56 8.69 -1.89
CA ILE A 93 -1.42 8.62 -2.82
C ILE A 93 -1.43 7.34 -3.67
N TYR A 94 -2.08 6.27 -3.19
CA TYR A 94 -2.14 4.99 -3.91
C TYR A 94 -3.56 4.49 -4.20
N HIS A 95 -4.56 5.35 -4.04
CA HIS A 95 -5.99 5.06 -4.29
C HIS A 95 -6.54 3.79 -3.61
N GLY A 96 -5.81 3.22 -2.65
CA GLY A 96 -6.20 2.05 -1.88
C GLY A 96 -6.33 0.71 -2.60
N PHE A 97 -6.37 0.69 -3.93
CA PHE A 97 -6.46 -0.55 -4.72
C PHE A 97 -5.19 -0.87 -5.51
N LEU A 98 -4.25 0.07 -5.67
CA LEU A 98 -3.12 -0.11 -6.57
C LEU A 98 -2.21 -1.27 -6.16
N MET A 99 -1.95 -1.43 -4.86
CA MET A 99 -1.10 -2.51 -4.35
C MET A 99 -1.75 -3.89 -4.57
N PRO A 100 -3.00 -4.16 -4.12
CA PRO A 100 -3.65 -5.43 -4.43
C PRO A 100 -3.79 -5.68 -5.94
N MET A 101 -4.02 -4.63 -6.74
CA MET A 101 -4.04 -4.74 -8.21
C MET A 101 -2.67 -5.14 -8.78
N THR A 102 -1.57 -4.57 -8.29
CA THR A 102 -0.22 -5.00 -8.70
C THR A 102 0.02 -6.47 -8.39
N GLY A 103 -0.39 -6.93 -7.21
CA GLY A 103 -0.37 -8.37 -6.88
C GLY A 103 -1.14 -9.21 -7.89
N ALA A 104 -2.36 -8.79 -8.21
CA ALA A 104 -3.24 -9.48 -9.16
C ALA A 104 -2.63 -9.57 -10.57
N PHE A 105 -1.99 -8.51 -11.08
CA PHE A 105 -1.30 -8.56 -12.38
C PHE A 105 -0.10 -9.51 -12.39
N MET A 106 0.52 -9.71 -11.23
CA MET A 106 1.72 -10.55 -11.09
C MET A 106 1.41 -11.99 -10.69
N PHE A 107 0.13 -12.37 -10.60
CA PHE A 107 -0.30 -13.69 -10.14
C PHE A 107 0.26 -14.87 -10.95
N PRO A 108 0.34 -14.83 -12.29
CA PRO A 108 0.98 -15.90 -13.08
C PRO A 108 2.48 -16.08 -12.75
N ASN A 109 3.10 -15.06 -12.14
CA ASN A 109 4.49 -15.05 -11.74
C ASN A 109 5.44 -15.45 -12.89
N THR A 110 6.30 -16.44 -12.70
CA THR A 110 7.27 -16.92 -13.68
C THR A 110 6.78 -18.12 -14.49
N TYR A 111 5.48 -18.42 -14.45
CA TYR A 111 4.89 -19.58 -15.13
C TYR A 111 4.24 -19.20 -16.46
N ASP A 112 4.33 -20.09 -17.42
CA ASP A 112 3.54 -20.02 -18.66
C ASP A 112 2.10 -20.44 -18.36
N VAL A 113 1.19 -19.46 -18.32
CA VAL A 113 -0.23 -19.65 -18.00
C VAL A 113 -1.07 -19.15 -19.19
N PRO A 114 -1.53 -20.04 -20.07
CA PRO A 114 -2.16 -19.62 -21.33
C PRO A 114 -3.56 -19.01 -21.14
N ARG A 115 -4.20 -19.24 -19.99
CA ARG A 115 -5.55 -18.73 -19.68
C ARG A 115 -5.60 -18.31 -18.22
N ALA A 116 -5.99 -17.06 -17.96
CA ALA A 116 -6.13 -16.54 -16.61
C ALA A 116 -7.45 -15.77 -16.44
N ASP A 117 -8.12 -15.99 -15.31
CA ASP A 117 -9.28 -15.21 -14.85
C ASP A 117 -9.01 -14.71 -13.43
N ILE A 118 -8.69 -13.43 -13.31
CA ILE A 118 -8.22 -12.80 -12.08
C ILE A 118 -9.21 -11.73 -11.66
N GLN A 119 -9.83 -11.90 -10.49
CA GLN A 119 -10.71 -10.90 -9.91
C GLN A 119 -10.21 -10.50 -8.52
N ILE A 120 -10.22 -9.20 -8.26
CA ILE A 120 -9.94 -8.65 -6.94
C ILE A 120 -11.06 -7.71 -6.49
N LYS A 121 -11.44 -7.86 -5.23
CA LYS A 121 -12.31 -6.94 -4.49
C LYS A 121 -11.48 -6.25 -3.42
N VAL A 122 -11.74 -4.97 -3.21
CA VAL A 122 -11.05 -4.16 -2.21
C VAL A 122 -12.09 -3.62 -1.24
N ALA A 123 -11.95 -3.93 0.04
CA ALA A 123 -12.88 -3.52 1.09
C ALA A 123 -12.29 -2.37 1.90
N VAL A 124 -13.13 -1.41 2.26
CA VAL A 124 -12.80 -0.36 3.25
C VAL A 124 -13.17 -0.88 4.64
N THR A 125 -12.28 -0.68 5.61
CA THR A 125 -12.45 -1.15 6.99
C THR A 125 -12.04 -0.07 7.99
N ASN A 126 -12.22 -0.33 9.29
CA ASN A 126 -11.81 0.56 10.37
C ASN A 126 -10.33 0.39 10.78
N LYS A 127 -9.49 -0.15 9.90
CA LYS A 127 -8.03 -0.28 10.10
C LYS A 127 -7.28 0.91 9.50
N PRO A 128 -6.00 1.13 9.85
CA PRO A 128 -5.17 2.14 9.19
C PRO A 128 -5.13 1.93 7.68
N GLY A 129 -5.21 3.02 6.91
CA GLY A 129 -5.27 2.96 5.46
C GLY A 129 -4.08 2.23 4.83
N LEU A 130 -4.32 1.51 3.74
CA LEU A 130 -3.30 0.75 3.03
C LEU A 130 -2.14 1.65 2.55
N THR A 131 -0.90 1.24 2.80
CA THR A 131 0.30 1.95 2.34
C THR A 131 1.29 0.96 1.72
N PRO A 132 2.16 1.40 0.80
CA PRO A 132 3.12 0.50 0.18
C PRO A 132 4.09 -0.03 1.21
N ALA A 133 4.28 -1.34 1.21
CA ALA A 133 5.47 -1.96 1.76
C ALA A 133 6.36 -2.43 0.61
N ARG A 134 7.52 -3.01 0.92
CA ARG A 134 8.46 -3.55 -0.07
C ARG A 134 7.70 -4.36 -1.15
N SER A 135 8.07 -4.13 -2.41
CA SER A 135 7.49 -4.76 -3.61
C SER A 135 6.04 -4.43 -3.95
N PHE A 136 5.45 -3.40 -3.34
CA PHE A 136 4.25 -2.72 -3.85
C PHE A 136 3.11 -3.69 -4.23
N GLY A 137 2.70 -4.55 -3.29
CA GLY A 137 1.58 -5.46 -3.42
C GLY A 137 1.88 -6.76 -4.15
N ALA A 138 3.09 -6.95 -4.66
CA ALA A 138 3.48 -8.15 -5.39
C ALA A 138 3.76 -9.39 -4.51
N TYR A 139 3.87 -9.22 -3.18
CA TYR A 139 4.24 -10.35 -2.29
C TYR A 139 3.09 -11.33 -2.02
N PRO A 140 1.86 -10.90 -1.69
CA PRO A 140 0.76 -11.82 -1.36
C PRO A 140 0.44 -12.84 -2.46
N THR A 141 0.72 -12.51 -3.72
CA THR A 141 0.44 -13.41 -4.87
C THR A 141 1.61 -14.34 -5.23
N ARG A 142 2.66 -14.37 -4.38
CA ARG A 142 3.85 -15.21 -4.56
C ARG A 142 3.95 -16.34 -3.54
N PHE A 143 3.02 -16.43 -2.60
CA PHE A 143 2.92 -17.48 -1.57
C PHE A 143 1.54 -18.13 -1.66
#